data_AF-A0A804PT43-F1
#
_entry.id   AF-A0A804PT43-F1
#
_cell.length_a   1.000
_cell.length_b   1.000
_cell.length_c   1.000
_cell.angle_alpha   90.00
_cell.angle_beta   90.00
_cell.angle_gamma   90.00
#
_symmetry.space_group_name_H-M   'P 1'
#
loop_
_entity.id
_entity.type
_entity.pdbx_description
1 polymer ?
#
loop_
_entity_poly.entity_id
_entity_poly.type
_entity_poly.pdbx_seq_one_letter_code
_entity_poly.pdbx_strand_id
1 'polypeptide(L)'
;MSTNNAKPPGVELWAVFDLPLSEIDATWKNLTHTLSGLFCASINFLESSTAFSAPRWGFKLNEGNLRYGALPREAVCTENLTPWLKLLPCRDKAGIASLLYRPSIYKGYYHSQKLKLRSSQSLGIILDQTLTVVLQPNNVHGEQLHSNHGQLQPNWSMRHLFNRKLSGKCLVSKSSRVFIEVDKGIADEVNISGSVHSWSNEFFVLSNSPDKLIKGQNHLEMQSSFLYVYDASNYSEEQPLDLGITWKLPLIWTCTPSPFHASRFLMGSGNERGSIALSFMSTNLHKKISGSANDCSIKAVIFQVVPWYVKVYYHSLEIFIDGSRKTVSEVVDKIHVIPSEDKLLPGTLEMLLRFPCSMQSGTLTLDFDKVCSVASYLNVHHWVEFHIFLTLCFGLSLHLLFAHWAELVRWSR
;
A
#
# COMPACT_ATOMS: atom_id res chain seq x y z
N MET A 1 -12.02 23.39 -1.18
CA MET A 1 -10.69 22.81 -1.51
C MET A 1 -10.81 21.30 -1.38
N SER A 2 -10.94 20.60 -2.49
CA SER A 2 -10.95 19.13 -2.53
C SER A 2 -9.62 18.62 -1.99
N THR A 3 -9.63 17.86 -0.91
CA THR A 3 -8.43 17.24 -0.39
C THR A 3 -7.94 16.21 -1.41
N ASN A 4 -6.81 16.49 -2.06
CA ASN A 4 -6.06 15.55 -2.93
C ASN A 4 -5.48 14.34 -2.16
N ASN A 5 -5.99 14.05 -0.97
CA ASN A 5 -5.60 12.88 -0.20
C ASN A 5 -6.40 11.70 -0.74
N ALA A 6 -5.85 11.02 -1.75
CA ALA A 6 -6.32 9.73 -2.20
C ALA A 6 -6.15 8.71 -1.06
N LYS A 7 -7.11 8.69 -0.15
CA LYS A 7 -7.41 7.50 0.64
C LYS A 7 -8.49 6.81 -0.14
N PRO A 8 -8.28 5.61 -0.68
CA PRO A 8 -9.40 4.73 -0.92
C PRO A 8 -9.81 4.20 0.47
N PRO A 9 -10.84 4.75 1.15
CA PRO A 9 -11.40 4.07 2.30
C PRO A 9 -11.91 2.72 1.80
N GLY A 10 -11.74 1.67 2.60
CA GLY A 10 -12.30 0.39 2.23
C GLY A 10 -11.52 -0.81 2.72
N VAL A 11 -12.15 -1.96 2.50
CA VAL A 11 -11.54 -3.27 2.69
C VAL A 11 -11.24 -3.89 1.34
N GLU A 12 -10.05 -4.45 1.20
CA GLU A 12 -9.67 -5.32 0.09
C GLU A 12 -9.43 -6.72 0.67
N LEU A 13 -10.04 -7.74 0.07
CA LEU A 13 -9.87 -9.13 0.45
C LEU A 13 -9.63 -9.98 -0.78
N TRP A 14 -8.58 -10.79 -0.74
CA TRP A 14 -8.39 -11.87 -1.69
C TRP A 14 -7.89 -13.12 -1.00
N ALA A 15 -8.31 -14.27 -1.51
CA ALA A 15 -7.96 -15.57 -0.98
C ALA A 15 -7.76 -16.56 -2.14
N VAL A 16 -6.79 -17.45 -1.98
CA VAL A 16 -6.53 -18.57 -2.88
C VAL A 16 -6.91 -19.84 -2.14
N PHE A 17 -7.76 -20.65 -2.73
CA PHE A 17 -8.28 -21.88 -2.13
C PHE A 17 -7.62 -23.10 -2.76
N ASP A 18 -7.25 -24.05 -1.92
CA ASP A 18 -6.79 -25.38 -2.32
C ASP A 18 -7.93 -26.38 -2.10
N LEU A 19 -9.01 -26.20 -2.86
CA LEU A 19 -10.28 -26.94 -2.76
C LEU A 19 -10.86 -27.18 -4.15
N PRO A 20 -11.74 -28.18 -4.32
CA PRO A 20 -12.53 -28.34 -5.55
C PRO A 20 -13.32 -27.07 -5.87
N LEU A 21 -13.39 -26.68 -7.15
CA LEU A 21 -14.04 -25.43 -7.60
C LEU A 21 -15.48 -25.27 -7.09
N SER A 22 -16.22 -26.37 -6.95
CA SER A 22 -17.60 -26.39 -6.45
C SER A 22 -17.74 -25.95 -4.98
N GLU A 23 -16.68 -26.05 -4.19
CA GLU A 23 -16.69 -25.73 -2.75
C GLU A 23 -16.15 -24.32 -2.45
N ILE A 24 -15.56 -23.65 -3.45
CA ILE A 24 -14.86 -22.39 -3.25
C ILE A 24 -15.81 -21.28 -2.83
N ASP A 25 -16.96 -21.15 -3.49
CA ASP A 25 -17.91 -20.07 -3.18
C ASP A 25 -18.54 -20.22 -1.80
N ALA A 26 -18.84 -21.46 -1.39
CA ALA A 26 -19.31 -21.76 -0.04
C ALA A 26 -18.24 -21.44 1.02
N THR A 27 -16.98 -21.79 0.74
CA THR A 27 -15.86 -21.50 1.65
C THR A 27 -15.54 -20.00 1.70
N TRP A 28 -15.63 -19.30 0.58
CA TRP A 28 -15.48 -17.85 0.49
C TRP A 28 -16.52 -17.14 1.35
N LYS A 29 -17.80 -17.55 1.27
CA LYS A 29 -18.85 -17.06 2.15
C LYS A 29 -18.53 -17.28 3.63
N ASN A 30 -18.09 -18.48 4.00
CA ASN A 30 -17.72 -18.75 5.39
C ASN A 30 -16.54 -17.88 5.86
N LEU A 31 -15.55 -17.66 4.99
CA LEU A 31 -14.40 -16.80 5.26
C LEU A 31 -14.83 -15.34 5.48
N THR A 32 -15.64 -14.77 4.60
CA THR A 32 -16.07 -13.37 4.69
C THR A 32 -16.88 -13.12 5.97
N HIS A 33 -17.79 -14.03 6.33
CA HIS A 33 -18.54 -13.97 7.59
C HIS A 33 -17.66 -14.09 8.82
N THR A 34 -16.67 -14.99 8.80
CA THR A 34 -15.73 -15.17 9.91
C THR A 34 -14.88 -13.93 10.13
N LEU A 35 -14.35 -13.33 9.05
CA LEU A 35 -13.56 -12.11 9.12
C LEU A 35 -14.41 -10.91 9.56
N SER A 36 -15.65 -10.82 9.10
CA SER A 36 -16.63 -9.83 9.59
C SER A 36 -16.83 -9.90 11.10
N GLY A 37 -17.06 -11.11 11.63
CA GLY A 37 -17.22 -11.31 13.07
C GLY A 37 -15.95 -10.99 13.85
N LEU A 38 -14.78 -11.39 13.33
CA LEU A 38 -13.49 -11.16 13.99
C LEU A 38 -13.14 -9.67 14.08
N PHE A 39 -13.33 -8.92 12.98
CA PHE A 39 -12.92 -7.53 12.89
C PHE A 39 -14.05 -6.54 13.19
N CYS A 40 -15.29 -6.98 13.38
CA CYS A 40 -16.47 -6.11 13.48
C CYS A 40 -16.58 -5.19 12.24
N ALA A 41 -16.52 -5.80 11.06
CA ALA A 41 -16.53 -5.11 9.77
C ALA A 41 -17.58 -5.73 8.82
N SER A 42 -17.96 -5.02 7.77
CA SER A 42 -18.99 -5.43 6.81
C SER A 42 -18.49 -6.35 5.68
N ILE A 43 -17.37 -7.06 5.90
CA ILE A 43 -16.70 -7.95 4.93
C ILE A 43 -17.65 -9.03 4.37
N ASN A 44 -18.65 -9.45 5.13
CA ASN A 44 -19.69 -10.39 4.76
C ASN A 44 -20.48 -9.97 3.52
N PHE A 45 -20.54 -8.67 3.18
CA PHE A 45 -21.14 -8.21 1.92
C PHE A 45 -20.41 -8.73 0.68
N LEU A 46 -19.15 -9.18 0.82
CA LEU A 46 -18.42 -9.83 -0.25
C LEU A 46 -18.89 -11.27 -0.51
N GLU A 47 -19.83 -11.83 0.26
CA GLU A 47 -20.36 -13.18 0.00
C GLU A 47 -21.10 -13.29 -1.33
N SER A 48 -21.71 -12.20 -1.79
CA SER A 48 -22.55 -12.19 -2.99
C SER A 48 -21.67 -12.32 -4.23
N SER A 49 -22.12 -13.12 -5.20
CA SER A 49 -21.46 -13.25 -6.51
C SER A 49 -21.34 -11.90 -7.24
N THR A 50 -22.20 -10.93 -6.94
CA THR A 50 -22.13 -9.56 -7.46
C THR A 50 -21.02 -8.70 -6.85
N ALA A 51 -20.41 -9.16 -5.74
CA ALA A 51 -19.46 -8.40 -4.92
C ALA A 51 -18.02 -8.96 -4.96
N PHE A 52 -17.80 -10.12 -5.57
CA PHE A 52 -16.47 -10.70 -5.77
C PHE A 52 -16.20 -11.06 -7.23
N SER A 53 -14.94 -11.26 -7.57
CA SER A 53 -14.47 -11.70 -8.88
C SER A 53 -13.35 -12.73 -8.75
N ALA A 54 -12.99 -13.39 -9.85
CA ALA A 54 -11.94 -14.40 -9.90
C ALA A 54 -10.87 -14.03 -10.94
N PRO A 55 -9.97 -13.06 -10.65
CA PRO A 55 -8.93 -12.67 -11.60
C PRO A 55 -7.99 -13.84 -11.90
N ARG A 56 -7.49 -13.89 -13.14
CA ARG A 56 -6.70 -15.02 -13.65
C ARG A 56 -5.20 -14.77 -13.61
N TRP A 57 -4.73 -13.53 -13.64
CA TRP A 57 -3.28 -13.25 -13.72
C TRP A 57 -2.82 -11.93 -13.13
N GLY A 58 -3.73 -10.98 -12.88
CA GLY A 58 -3.39 -9.64 -12.36
C GLY A 58 -2.73 -9.64 -10.98
N PHE A 59 -2.95 -10.69 -10.19
CA PHE A 59 -2.35 -10.88 -8.87
C PHE A 59 -1.38 -12.07 -8.85
N LYS A 60 -1.88 -13.23 -9.27
CA LYS A 60 -1.14 -14.49 -9.40
C LYS A 60 -1.80 -15.27 -10.53
N LEU A 61 -1.00 -16.03 -11.28
CA LEU A 61 -1.56 -16.96 -12.27
C LEU A 61 -2.51 -17.92 -11.56
N ASN A 62 -3.75 -17.97 -12.01
CA ASN A 62 -4.84 -18.65 -11.34
C ASN A 62 -5.81 -19.28 -12.35
N GLU A 63 -6.24 -20.50 -12.05
CA GLU A 63 -7.21 -21.30 -12.79
C GLU A 63 -8.59 -21.33 -12.10
N GLY A 64 -9.00 -20.21 -11.52
CA GLY A 64 -10.33 -20.04 -10.91
C GLY A 64 -10.41 -20.32 -9.40
N ASN A 65 -9.30 -20.62 -8.74
CA ASN A 65 -9.24 -20.89 -7.30
C ASN A 65 -9.03 -19.65 -6.41
N LEU A 66 -8.85 -18.48 -7.02
CA LEU A 66 -8.78 -17.20 -6.34
C LEU A 66 -10.15 -16.52 -6.29
N ARG A 67 -10.45 -15.88 -5.17
CA ARG A 67 -11.54 -14.92 -5.01
C ARG A 67 -10.96 -13.58 -4.59
N TYR A 68 -11.44 -12.51 -5.22
CA TYR A 68 -11.08 -11.13 -4.96
C TYR A 68 -12.35 -10.31 -4.75
N GLY A 69 -12.40 -9.51 -3.70
CA GLY A 69 -13.49 -8.58 -3.41
C GLY A 69 -12.98 -7.32 -2.74
N ALA A 70 -13.69 -6.22 -2.94
CA ALA A 70 -13.38 -4.94 -2.28
C ALA A 70 -14.66 -4.20 -1.89
N LEU A 71 -14.61 -3.52 -0.74
CA LEU A 71 -15.67 -2.68 -0.19
C LEU A 71 -15.16 -1.25 -0.02
N PRO A 72 -15.33 -0.35 -1.01
CA PRO A 72 -14.76 1.00 -1.01
C PRO A 72 -15.32 1.98 0.03
N ARG A 73 -16.25 1.55 0.89
CA ARG A 73 -16.88 2.40 1.91
C ARG A 73 -16.75 1.84 3.32
N GLU A 74 -16.02 0.75 3.46
CA GLU A 74 -15.73 0.13 4.75
C GLU A 74 -14.48 0.77 5.35
N ALA A 75 -14.67 1.85 6.10
CA ALA A 75 -13.56 2.54 6.76
C ALA A 75 -12.98 1.70 7.91
N VAL A 76 -11.69 1.89 8.19
CA VAL A 76 -11.05 1.29 9.38
C VAL A 76 -11.43 2.12 10.61
N CYS A 77 -12.16 1.51 11.53
CA CYS A 77 -12.58 2.10 12.79
C CYS A 77 -11.62 1.73 13.94
N THR A 78 -11.73 2.45 15.06
CA THR A 78 -10.85 2.26 16.24
C THR A 78 -10.95 0.87 16.87
N GLU A 79 -12.13 0.27 16.75
CA GLU A 79 -12.49 -1.03 17.27
C GLU A 79 -11.80 -2.16 16.49
N ASN A 80 -11.44 -1.98 15.22
CA ASN A 80 -10.77 -3.02 14.42
C ASN A 80 -9.34 -3.31 14.92
N LEU A 81 -8.66 -2.33 15.52
CA LEU A 81 -7.30 -2.53 16.04
C LEU A 81 -7.28 -3.54 17.22
N THR A 82 -8.35 -3.60 18.01
CA THR A 82 -8.41 -4.49 19.17
C THR A 82 -8.33 -5.98 18.80
N PRO A 83 -9.19 -6.53 17.92
CA PRO A 83 -9.07 -7.91 17.45
C PRO A 83 -7.78 -8.14 16.66
N TRP A 84 -7.30 -7.16 15.90
CA TRP A 84 -6.02 -7.27 15.19
C TRP A 84 -4.84 -7.48 16.17
N LEU A 85 -4.77 -6.70 17.25
CA LEU A 85 -3.76 -6.85 18.30
C LEU A 85 -3.93 -8.17 19.07
N LYS A 86 -5.16 -8.67 19.25
CA LYS A 86 -5.41 -9.94 19.95
C LYS A 86 -4.79 -11.15 19.26
N LEU A 87 -4.52 -11.07 17.96
CA LEU A 87 -3.82 -12.11 17.21
C LEU A 87 -2.31 -12.17 17.53
N LEU A 88 -1.74 -11.09 18.09
CA LEU A 88 -0.34 -11.08 18.50
C LEU A 88 -0.17 -11.78 19.86
N PRO A 89 0.88 -12.61 20.04
CA PRO A 89 1.10 -13.33 21.30
C PRO A 89 1.16 -12.44 22.54
N CYS A 90 1.83 -11.28 22.45
CA CYS A 90 1.93 -10.29 23.54
C CYS A 90 0.87 -9.19 23.47
N ARG A 91 -0.05 -9.22 22.49
CA ARG A 91 -1.06 -8.17 22.26
C ARG A 91 -0.44 -6.77 22.25
N ASP A 92 -1.04 -5.80 22.94
CA ASP A 92 -0.51 -4.45 23.17
C ASP A 92 0.23 -4.28 24.51
N LYS A 93 0.68 -5.39 25.11
CA LYS A 93 1.28 -5.39 26.46
C LYS A 93 2.80 -5.40 26.48
N ALA A 94 3.46 -5.92 25.43
CA ALA A 94 4.91 -5.97 25.36
C ALA A 94 5.42 -5.93 23.90
N GLY A 95 6.71 -5.62 23.72
CA GLY A 95 7.31 -5.47 22.39
C GLY A 95 6.80 -4.22 21.65
N ILE A 96 7.07 -4.15 20.35
CA ILE A 96 6.71 -3.00 19.49
C ILE A 96 5.21 -2.73 19.50
N ALA A 97 4.38 -3.77 19.65
CA ALA A 97 2.93 -3.63 19.71
C ALA A 97 2.44 -2.81 20.92
N SER A 98 3.27 -2.65 21.97
CA SER A 98 2.95 -1.77 23.09
C SER A 98 2.88 -0.30 22.69
N LEU A 99 3.54 0.12 21.59
CA LEU A 99 3.49 1.48 21.05
C LEU A 99 2.15 1.79 20.35
N LEU A 100 1.33 0.79 20.03
CA LEU A 100 0.12 0.93 19.22
C LEU A 100 -1.07 1.45 20.04
N TYR A 101 -0.88 2.61 20.67
CA TYR A 101 -1.91 3.30 21.43
C TYR A 101 -2.99 3.90 20.51
N ARG A 102 -4.24 3.45 20.67
CA ARG A 102 -5.36 3.76 19.76
C ARG A 102 -5.50 5.28 19.46
N PRO A 103 -5.59 6.19 20.45
CA PRO A 103 -5.72 7.62 20.16
C PRO A 103 -4.58 8.20 19.31
N SER A 104 -3.34 7.74 19.51
CA SER A 104 -2.20 8.19 18.72
C SER A 104 -2.27 7.70 17.27
N ILE A 105 -2.61 6.41 17.07
CA ILE A 105 -2.73 5.79 15.75
C ILE A 105 -3.84 6.44 14.92
N TYR A 106 -5.02 6.62 15.52
CA TYR A 106 -6.21 7.11 14.81
C TYR A 106 -6.31 8.63 14.70
N LYS A 107 -5.45 9.39 15.40
CA LYS A 107 -5.23 10.82 15.13
C LYS A 107 -4.38 11.06 13.87
N GLY A 108 -3.70 10.03 13.36
CA GLY A 108 -2.85 10.13 12.18
C GLY A 108 -3.59 10.55 10.91
N TYR A 109 -2.85 11.16 9.98
CA TYR A 109 -3.38 11.55 8.67
C TYR A 109 -3.72 10.36 7.79
N TYR A 110 -3.12 9.19 8.00
CA TYR A 110 -3.44 7.96 7.29
C TYR A 110 -3.20 6.78 8.23
N HIS A 111 -4.03 5.76 8.11
CA HIS A 111 -3.82 4.47 8.75
C HIS A 111 -4.36 3.36 7.86
N SER A 112 -3.68 2.22 7.82
CA SER A 112 -4.17 1.01 7.17
C SER A 112 -3.72 -0.24 7.91
N GLN A 113 -4.60 -1.24 7.95
CA GLN A 113 -4.37 -2.52 8.59
C GLN A 113 -4.37 -3.61 7.52
N LYS A 114 -3.36 -4.46 7.58
CA LYS A 114 -3.22 -5.62 6.69
C LYS A 114 -3.04 -6.87 7.51
N LEU A 115 -3.71 -7.92 7.06
CA LEU A 115 -3.57 -9.28 7.53
C LEU A 115 -3.27 -10.16 6.32
N LYS A 116 -2.24 -10.99 6.40
CA LYS A 116 -1.95 -11.98 5.36
C LYS A 116 -1.67 -13.32 6.02
N LEU A 117 -2.53 -14.27 5.72
CA LEU A 117 -2.39 -15.66 6.16
C LEU A 117 -1.77 -16.49 5.05
N ARG A 118 -0.82 -17.36 5.38
CA ARG A 118 -0.29 -18.35 4.44
C ARG A 118 -0.18 -19.69 5.14
N SER A 119 -0.58 -20.75 4.45
CA SER A 119 -0.31 -22.11 4.90
C SER A 119 1.05 -22.56 4.35
N SER A 120 1.89 -23.13 5.21
CA SER A 120 3.15 -23.76 4.85
C SER A 120 3.19 -25.16 5.43
N GLN A 121 3.60 -26.15 4.62
CA GLN A 121 3.66 -27.55 5.04
C GLN A 121 4.63 -27.78 6.21
N SER A 122 5.71 -27.00 6.30
CA SER A 122 6.76 -27.18 7.32
C SER A 122 6.54 -26.34 8.58
N LEU A 123 5.90 -25.17 8.44
CA LEU A 123 5.80 -24.16 9.52
C LEU A 123 4.35 -23.98 10.02
N GLY A 124 3.39 -24.68 9.41
CA GLY A 124 1.97 -24.49 9.68
C GLY A 124 1.46 -23.16 9.12
N ILE A 125 0.60 -22.51 9.90
CA ILE A 125 -0.04 -21.25 9.49
C ILE A 125 0.88 -20.08 9.86
N ILE A 126 1.26 -19.29 8.86
CA ILE A 126 2.05 -18.07 9.01
C ILE A 126 1.12 -16.87 8.92
N LEU A 127 1.12 -16.05 9.96
CA LEU A 127 0.35 -14.82 10.06
C LEU A 127 1.26 -13.61 9.91
N ASP A 128 1.15 -12.90 8.79
CA ASP A 128 1.80 -11.61 8.57
C ASP A 128 0.82 -10.48 8.89
N GLN A 129 1.23 -9.56 9.76
CA GLN A 129 0.45 -8.40 10.17
C GLN A 129 1.19 -7.11 9.83
N THR A 130 0.51 -6.14 9.23
CA THR A 130 1.11 -4.82 8.94
C THR A 130 0.14 -3.71 9.32
N LEU A 131 0.63 -2.72 10.06
CA LEU A 131 -0.07 -1.48 10.36
C LEU A 131 0.77 -0.34 9.79
N THR A 132 0.21 0.41 8.85
CA THR A 132 0.85 1.62 8.29
C THR A 132 0.18 2.83 8.86
N VAL A 133 0.95 3.82 9.33
CA VAL A 133 0.42 5.08 9.86
C VAL A 133 1.22 6.26 9.34
N VAL A 134 0.54 7.37 9.08
CA VAL A 134 1.16 8.67 8.83
C VAL A 134 0.81 9.57 10.00
N LEU A 135 1.80 9.83 10.85
CA LEU A 135 1.64 10.62 12.06
C LEU A 135 2.24 12.00 11.85
N GLN A 136 1.59 13.02 12.41
CA GLN A 136 2.15 14.37 12.44
C GLN A 136 2.92 14.55 13.75
N PRO A 137 4.20 14.96 13.70
CA PRO A 137 4.86 15.49 14.89
C PRO A 137 4.12 16.74 15.38
N ASN A 138 3.95 16.94 16.70
CA ASN A 138 3.47 18.25 17.16
C ASN A 138 4.46 19.32 16.71
N ASN A 139 3.93 20.33 16.03
CA ASN A 139 4.61 21.58 15.78
C ASN A 139 4.72 22.30 17.12
N VAL A 140 5.78 22.03 17.89
CA VAL A 140 6.28 23.10 18.76
C VAL A 140 6.62 24.22 17.79
N HIS A 141 5.95 25.38 17.91
CA HIS A 141 6.21 26.54 17.06
C HIS A 141 7.73 26.66 16.92
N GLY A 142 8.23 26.32 15.72
CA GLY A 142 9.65 26.35 15.46
C GLY A 142 10.11 27.74 15.83
N GLU A 143 11.16 27.83 16.65
CA GLU A 143 11.87 29.08 16.82
C GLU A 143 12.17 29.58 15.40
N GLN A 144 11.53 30.70 15.02
CA GLN A 144 11.81 31.34 13.75
C GLN A 144 13.26 31.78 13.82
N LEU A 145 14.17 30.96 13.30
CA LEU A 145 15.53 31.33 13.02
C LEU A 145 15.47 32.42 11.95
N HIS A 146 15.52 33.66 12.41
CA HIS A 146 15.71 34.91 11.67
C HIS A 146 15.42 34.85 10.16
N SER A 147 14.22 35.29 9.77
CA SER A 147 13.69 35.84 8.49
C SER A 147 14.26 35.47 7.10
N ASN A 148 15.42 34.83 6.95
CA ASN A 148 16.04 34.45 5.68
C ASN A 148 16.41 32.95 5.58
N HIS A 149 16.33 32.19 6.68
CA HIS A 149 16.62 30.75 6.68
C HIS A 149 15.30 29.97 6.81
N GLY A 150 15.07 29.00 5.92
CA GLY A 150 13.80 28.26 5.81
C GLY A 150 13.33 27.61 7.11
N GLN A 151 12.05 27.22 7.17
CA GLN A 151 11.46 26.60 8.35
C GLN A 151 12.13 25.27 8.70
N LEU A 152 12.58 25.13 9.95
CA LEU A 152 13.14 23.90 10.47
C LEU A 152 12.07 22.79 10.48
N GLN A 153 12.48 21.57 10.14
CA GLN A 153 11.63 20.38 10.19
C GLN A 153 11.20 20.13 11.64
N PRO A 154 9.98 19.63 11.86
CA PRO A 154 9.52 19.36 13.22
C PRO A 154 10.27 18.16 13.81
N ASN A 155 10.80 18.36 15.01
CA ASN A 155 11.39 17.28 15.80
C ASN A 155 10.31 16.26 16.19
N TRP A 156 10.70 15.00 16.29
CA TRP A 156 9.79 13.95 16.75
C TRP A 156 10.50 12.94 17.63
N SER A 157 9.73 12.31 18.52
CA SER A 157 10.15 11.14 19.29
C SER A 157 9.02 10.12 19.35
N MET A 158 9.34 8.88 19.70
CA MET A 158 8.34 7.82 19.90
C MET A 158 7.34 8.20 20.98
N ARG A 159 7.82 8.74 22.12
CA ARG A 159 6.95 9.25 23.18
C ARG A 159 5.97 10.27 22.64
N HIS A 160 6.42 11.14 21.75
CA HIS A 160 5.59 12.18 21.19
C HIS A 160 4.55 11.66 20.19
N LEU A 161 4.98 10.77 19.29
CA LEU A 161 4.12 10.24 18.23
C LEU A 161 3.12 9.19 18.75
N PHE A 162 3.56 8.31 19.65
CA PHE A 162 2.80 7.16 20.14
C PHE A 162 2.28 7.30 21.58
N ASN A 163 2.63 8.41 22.26
CA ASN A 163 2.36 8.61 23.70
C ASN A 163 2.94 7.49 24.59
N ARG A 164 3.96 6.78 24.09
CA ARG A 164 4.56 5.60 24.72
C ARG A 164 6.02 5.47 24.32
N LYS A 165 6.79 4.80 25.18
CA LYS A 165 8.17 4.39 24.92
C LYS A 165 8.22 2.86 24.79
N LEU A 166 9.28 2.34 24.19
CA LEU A 166 9.47 0.90 24.02
C LEU A 166 10.30 0.33 25.18
N SER A 167 9.63 -0.36 26.10
CA SER A 167 10.23 -0.94 27.31
C SER A 167 10.81 -2.35 27.13
N GLY A 168 11.16 -2.75 25.91
CA GLY A 168 11.80 -4.02 25.62
C GLY A 168 11.05 -4.93 24.65
N LYS A 169 11.58 -6.14 24.43
CA LYS A 169 10.98 -7.15 23.54
C LYS A 169 9.82 -7.92 24.20
N CYS A 170 8.94 -8.47 23.37
CA CYS A 170 7.98 -9.49 23.79
C CYS A 170 8.71 -10.81 24.10
N LEU A 171 8.47 -11.42 25.26
CA LEU A 171 9.19 -12.62 25.74
C LEU A 171 9.08 -13.82 24.80
N VAL A 172 7.94 -13.99 24.14
CA VAL A 172 7.70 -15.08 23.19
C VAL A 172 8.18 -14.76 21.78
N SER A 173 8.67 -13.54 21.53
CA SER A 173 9.23 -13.15 20.24
C SER A 173 10.71 -13.51 20.17
N LYS A 174 11.15 -14.13 19.07
CA LYS A 174 12.58 -14.42 18.88
C LYS A 174 13.41 -13.20 18.53
N SER A 175 12.82 -12.17 17.89
CA SER A 175 13.40 -10.82 17.94
C SER A 175 12.34 -9.72 17.89
N SER A 176 12.76 -8.49 18.17
CA SER A 176 11.93 -7.31 18.06
C SER A 176 12.84 -6.15 17.72
N ARG A 177 12.77 -5.61 16.50
CA ARG A 177 13.69 -4.58 16.02
C ARG A 177 12.94 -3.38 15.49
N VAL A 178 13.48 -2.20 15.78
CA VAL A 178 13.02 -0.93 15.20
C VAL A 178 14.02 -0.49 14.15
N PHE A 179 13.48 -0.04 13.02
CA PHE A 179 14.25 0.44 11.89
C PHE A 179 13.92 1.92 11.65
N ILE A 180 14.95 2.75 11.50
CA ILE A 180 14.80 4.12 10.98
C ILE A 180 15.44 4.15 9.60
N GLU A 181 14.61 4.33 8.58
CA GLU A 181 15.04 4.53 7.22
C GLU A 181 15.13 6.03 6.92
N VAL A 182 16.30 6.46 6.44
CA VAL A 182 16.51 7.83 5.97
C VAL A 182 16.40 7.82 4.45
N ASP A 183 15.52 8.68 3.91
CA ASP A 183 15.31 8.82 2.47
C ASP A 183 16.62 9.18 1.75
N LYS A 184 16.76 8.70 0.51
CA LYS A 184 17.95 8.93 -0.31
C LYS A 184 18.26 10.43 -0.47
N GLY A 185 17.24 11.28 -0.67
CA GLY A 185 17.46 12.71 -0.84
C GLY A 185 18.14 13.34 0.37
N ILE A 186 17.82 12.88 1.57
CA ILE A 186 18.49 13.31 2.81
C ILE A 186 19.90 12.71 2.89
N ALA A 187 20.03 11.42 2.57
CA ALA A 187 21.29 10.70 2.62
C ALA A 187 22.35 11.30 1.67
N ASP A 188 21.94 11.73 0.48
CA ASP A 188 22.80 12.35 -0.52
C ASP A 188 23.34 13.71 -0.01
N GLU A 189 22.49 14.55 0.59
CA GLU A 189 22.89 15.84 1.18
C GLU A 189 23.87 15.66 2.37
N VAL A 190 23.64 14.65 3.21
CA VAL A 190 24.54 14.31 4.33
C VAL A 190 25.91 13.81 3.84
N ASN A 191 25.95 13.08 2.72
CA ASN A 191 27.20 12.61 2.13
C ASN A 191 28.04 13.77 1.57
N ILE A 192 27.39 14.80 1.00
CA ILE A 192 28.08 15.98 0.44
C ILE A 192 28.79 16.78 1.54
N SER A 193 28.25 16.83 2.76
CA SER A 193 28.88 17.55 3.88
C SER A 193 30.09 16.85 4.50
N GLY A 194 30.51 15.68 3.98
CA GLY A 194 31.68 14.94 4.49
C GLY A 194 31.48 14.27 5.85
N SER A 195 30.29 14.39 6.45
CA SER A 195 29.94 13.69 7.68
C SER A 195 29.62 12.22 7.39
N VAL A 196 30.57 11.33 7.68
CA VAL A 196 30.46 9.90 7.41
C VAL A 196 29.33 9.28 8.23
N HIS A 197 28.16 9.05 7.62
CA HIS A 197 27.12 8.07 8.00
C HIS A 197 26.80 7.95 9.50
N SER A 198 26.87 9.07 10.21
CA SER A 198 26.74 9.11 11.66
C SER A 198 25.28 9.38 12.03
N TRP A 199 24.81 8.70 13.07
CA TRP A 199 23.52 8.96 13.72
C TRP A 199 23.41 10.39 14.29
N SER A 200 24.55 11.09 14.38
CA SER A 200 24.66 12.53 14.62
C SER A 200 25.47 13.18 13.49
N ASN A 201 24.83 14.04 12.71
CA ASN A 201 25.44 14.81 11.63
C ASN A 201 25.10 16.31 11.78
N GLU A 202 25.46 17.12 10.78
CA GLU A 202 25.22 18.56 10.78
C GLU A 202 23.73 18.93 10.68
N PHE A 203 22.91 18.10 10.01
CA PHE A 203 21.50 18.35 9.77
C PHE A 203 20.60 17.82 10.88
N PHE A 204 20.90 16.65 11.45
CA PHE A 204 20.10 16.03 12.50
C PHE A 204 20.90 15.16 13.45
N VAL A 205 20.30 14.84 14.59
CA VAL A 205 20.80 13.87 15.56
C VAL A 205 19.68 12.93 16.01
N LEU A 206 19.97 11.63 16.04
CA LEU A 206 19.11 10.62 16.65
C LEU A 206 19.33 10.59 18.16
N SER A 207 18.26 10.38 18.94
CA SER A 207 18.32 10.38 20.41
C SER A 207 19.20 9.26 21.01
N ASN A 208 19.34 8.13 20.31
CA ASN A 208 20.09 6.97 20.74
C ASN A 208 21.04 6.48 19.64
N SER A 209 22.22 5.99 20.01
CA SER A 209 23.13 5.33 19.07
C SER A 209 22.52 4.01 18.55
N PRO A 210 22.57 3.74 17.24
CA PRO A 210 22.05 2.51 16.65
C PRO A 210 22.91 1.30 17.02
N ASP A 211 22.29 0.13 17.17
CA ASP A 211 23.00 -1.13 17.40
C ASP A 211 23.72 -1.61 16.14
N LYS A 212 23.10 -1.37 14.98
CA LYS A 212 23.67 -1.70 13.67
C LYS A 212 23.26 -0.67 12.63
N LEU A 213 24.18 -0.35 11.74
CA LEU A 213 23.92 0.40 10.53
C LEU A 213 23.93 -0.57 9.33
N ILE A 214 22.83 -0.61 8.58
CA ILE A 214 22.76 -1.34 7.31
C ILE A 214 22.79 -0.30 6.19
N LYS A 215 23.79 -0.43 5.31
CA LYS A 215 23.84 0.35 4.07
C LYS A 215 23.09 -0.44 3.00
N GLY A 216 22.13 0.19 2.33
CA GLY A 216 21.51 -0.39 1.14
C GLY A 216 22.58 -0.66 0.09
N GLN A 217 22.89 -1.93 -0.14
CA GLN A 217 23.85 -2.34 -1.15
C GLN A 217 23.13 -3.32 -2.09
N ASN A 218 22.77 -2.84 -3.29
CA ASN A 218 22.31 -3.69 -4.38
C ASN A 218 22.94 -3.26 -5.72
N HIS A 219 23.32 -4.25 -6.52
CA HIS A 219 24.04 -4.21 -7.79
C HIS A 219 23.27 -3.64 -9.00
N LEU A 220 22.10 -3.04 -8.77
CA LEU A 220 21.31 -2.32 -9.76
C LEU A 220 20.90 -1.03 -9.05
N GLU A 221 21.33 0.12 -9.58
CA GLU A 221 21.24 1.54 -9.11
C GLU A 221 19.90 2.06 -8.52
N MET A 222 19.16 1.24 -7.78
CA MET A 222 17.94 1.60 -7.09
C MET A 222 18.16 1.43 -5.58
N GLN A 223 18.50 2.57 -4.98
CA GLN A 223 18.26 2.97 -3.59
C GLN A 223 19.38 2.64 -2.57
N SER A 224 20.26 3.62 -2.36
CA SER A 224 21.13 3.70 -1.18
C SER A 224 20.42 4.45 -0.06
N SER A 225 19.39 3.84 0.55
CA SER A 225 18.89 4.30 1.86
C SER A 225 19.79 3.71 2.97
N PHE A 226 19.99 4.48 4.04
CA PHE A 226 20.65 3.99 5.25
C PHE A 226 19.58 3.60 6.26
N LEU A 227 19.77 2.41 6.84
CA LEU A 227 18.83 1.84 7.80
C LEU A 227 19.52 1.70 9.15
N TYR A 228 19.08 2.49 10.12
CA TYR A 228 19.50 2.40 11.51
C TYR A 228 18.67 1.34 12.23
N VAL A 229 19.32 0.35 12.83
CA VAL A 229 18.67 -0.78 13.49
C VAL A 229 18.85 -0.69 14.99
N TYR A 230 17.75 -0.87 15.72
CA TYR A 230 17.70 -0.93 17.18
C TYR A 230 17.03 -2.23 17.62
N ASP A 231 17.70 -3.05 18.42
CA ASP A 231 17.15 -4.29 18.99
C ASP A 231 16.46 -3.98 20.32
N ALA A 232 15.15 -4.25 20.38
CA ALA A 232 14.35 -4.03 21.56
C ALA A 232 14.81 -4.90 22.76
N SER A 233 15.64 -5.93 22.55
CA SER A 233 16.20 -6.74 23.63
C SER A 233 17.18 -5.96 24.52
N ASN A 234 17.74 -4.85 24.03
CA ASN A 234 18.71 -4.02 24.76
C ASN A 234 18.06 -3.02 25.73
N TYR A 235 16.74 -3.01 25.82
CA TYR A 235 15.96 -2.02 26.58
C TYR A 235 15.00 -2.69 27.57
N SER A 236 14.68 -1.97 28.65
CA SER A 236 13.82 -2.44 29.75
C SER A 236 12.86 -1.33 30.22
N GLU A 237 12.04 -1.60 31.25
CA GLU A 237 11.19 -0.57 31.87
C GLU A 237 12.00 0.53 32.57
N GLU A 238 13.17 0.20 33.11
CA GLU A 238 14.07 1.16 33.77
C GLU A 238 14.82 2.03 32.74
N GLN A 239 15.14 1.47 31.57
CA GLN A 239 15.77 2.17 30.45
C GLN A 239 15.00 1.93 29.16
N PRO A 240 13.83 2.57 28.99
CA PRO A 240 13.00 2.38 27.82
C PRO A 240 13.56 3.16 26.63
N LEU A 241 13.40 2.59 25.43
CA LEU A 241 13.79 3.22 24.19
C LEU A 241 12.79 4.30 23.78
N ASP A 242 13.28 5.53 23.63
CA ASP A 242 12.53 6.67 23.08
C ASP A 242 13.31 7.24 21.89
N LEU A 243 13.13 6.60 20.74
CA LEU A 243 13.79 7.06 19.50
C LEU A 243 13.16 8.35 19.02
N GLY A 244 13.99 9.29 18.65
CA GLY A 244 13.58 10.54 18.05
C GLY A 244 14.65 11.13 17.16
N ILE A 245 14.23 12.07 16.30
CA ILE A 245 15.10 12.90 15.51
C ILE A 245 14.99 14.35 15.98
N THR A 246 16.14 14.98 16.14
CA THR A 246 16.26 16.41 16.39
C THR A 246 16.99 17.04 15.22
N TRP A 247 16.30 17.93 14.50
CA TRP A 247 16.85 18.70 13.39
C TRP A 247 17.65 19.88 13.92
N LYS A 248 18.83 20.10 13.34
CA LYS A 248 19.75 21.19 13.66
C LYS A 248 19.73 22.28 12.60
N LEU A 249 19.55 21.90 11.33
CA LEU A 249 19.51 22.79 10.17
C LEU A 249 18.33 22.44 9.25
N PRO A 250 17.72 23.44 8.58
CA PRO A 250 16.64 23.19 7.65
C PRO A 250 17.15 22.45 6.41
N LEU A 251 16.49 21.35 6.05
CA LEU A 251 16.84 20.55 4.88
C LEU A 251 15.67 20.46 3.87
N ILE A 252 15.92 20.80 2.61
CA ILE A 252 14.93 20.61 1.54
C ILE A 252 15.39 19.43 0.69
N TRP A 253 14.58 18.38 0.62
CA TRP A 253 14.83 17.25 -0.26
C TRP A 253 13.56 16.86 -1.00
N THR A 254 13.72 16.05 -2.05
CA THR A 254 12.60 15.47 -2.79
C THR A 254 12.57 13.96 -2.53
N CYS A 255 11.44 13.44 -2.08
CA CYS A 255 11.26 12.00 -1.93
C CYS A 255 11.33 11.33 -3.30
N THR A 256 11.90 10.13 -3.36
CA THR A 256 12.00 9.37 -4.61
C THR A 256 10.59 8.96 -5.10
N PRO A 257 10.07 9.51 -6.21
CA PRO A 257 8.71 9.21 -6.64
C PRO A 257 8.62 7.85 -7.34
N SER A 258 7.40 7.28 -7.42
CA SER A 258 7.11 6.19 -8.36
C SER A 258 7.41 6.63 -9.80
N PRO A 259 7.90 5.75 -10.69
CA PRO A 259 8.10 6.04 -12.12
C PRO A 259 6.95 6.76 -12.82
N PHE A 260 5.72 6.38 -12.47
CA PHE A 260 4.49 6.98 -12.98
C PHE A 260 3.54 7.33 -11.85
N HIS A 261 2.84 8.45 -12.04
CA HIS A 261 1.64 8.80 -11.32
C HIS A 261 0.42 8.35 -12.15
N ALA A 262 -0.37 7.44 -11.60
CA ALA A 262 -1.57 6.92 -12.25
C ALA A 262 -2.84 7.58 -11.68
N SER A 263 -3.77 7.97 -12.54
CA SER A 263 -5.08 8.48 -12.13
C SER A 263 -6.20 7.89 -12.99
N ARG A 264 -7.37 7.73 -12.37
CA ARG A 264 -8.61 7.34 -13.05
C ARG A 264 -9.61 8.46 -12.96
N PHE A 265 -10.35 8.66 -14.02
CA PHE A 265 -11.50 9.54 -13.99
C PHE A 265 -12.55 9.06 -14.98
N LEU A 266 -13.78 9.52 -14.76
CA LEU A 266 -14.88 9.31 -15.69
C LEU A 266 -14.98 10.55 -16.58
N MET A 267 -15.20 10.33 -17.87
CA MET A 267 -15.43 11.35 -18.88
C MET A 267 -16.86 11.23 -19.42
N GLY A 268 -17.40 12.33 -19.93
CA GLY A 268 -18.75 12.41 -20.48
C GLY A 268 -19.73 13.18 -19.59
N SER A 269 -20.87 13.57 -20.16
CA SER A 269 -21.97 14.25 -19.48
C SER A 269 -23.22 13.38 -19.51
N GLY A 270 -23.78 13.10 -18.32
CA GLY A 270 -25.00 12.28 -18.18
C GLY A 270 -24.83 11.09 -17.23
N ASN A 271 -25.95 10.50 -16.82
CA ASN A 271 -25.96 9.33 -15.94
C ASN A 271 -25.95 8.00 -16.69
N GLU A 272 -26.16 8.01 -18.01
CA GLU A 272 -26.36 6.81 -18.82
C GLU A 272 -25.10 6.39 -19.58
N ARG A 273 -24.45 7.30 -20.34
CA ARG A 273 -23.26 7.00 -21.13
C ARG A 273 -22.04 7.78 -20.63
N GLY A 274 -20.87 7.17 -20.72
CA GLY A 274 -19.61 7.85 -20.41
C GLY A 274 -18.40 7.04 -20.82
N SER A 275 -17.21 7.53 -20.48
CA SER A 275 -15.95 6.84 -20.72
C SER A 275 -15.12 6.75 -19.45
N ILE A 276 -14.40 5.67 -19.27
CA ILE A 276 -13.38 5.47 -18.24
C ILE A 276 -12.05 5.87 -18.85
N ALA A 277 -11.37 6.83 -18.23
CA ALA A 277 -10.03 7.23 -18.61
C ALA A 277 -9.01 6.84 -17.53
N LEU A 278 -7.90 6.26 -17.96
CA LEU A 278 -6.74 5.93 -17.15
C LEU A 278 -5.57 6.75 -17.66
N SER A 279 -5.00 7.59 -16.81
CA SER A 279 -3.90 8.47 -17.15
C SER A 279 -2.65 8.08 -16.37
N PHE A 280 -1.53 8.01 -17.06
CA PHE A 280 -0.20 7.69 -16.55
C PHE A 280 0.74 8.84 -16.86
N MET A 281 1.13 9.60 -15.84
CA MET A 281 2.04 10.73 -15.97
C MET A 281 3.43 10.34 -15.47
N SER A 282 4.46 10.56 -16.28
CA SER A 282 5.85 10.29 -15.89
C SER A 282 6.31 11.25 -14.79
N THR A 283 7.04 10.72 -13.81
CA THR A 283 7.69 11.54 -12.79
C THR A 283 9.11 11.93 -13.18
N ASN A 284 9.52 11.67 -14.43
CA ASN A 284 10.86 11.91 -14.97
C ASN A 284 11.99 11.13 -14.26
N LEU A 285 11.68 10.14 -13.42
CA LEU A 285 12.68 9.31 -12.73
C LEU A 285 13.63 8.59 -13.72
N HIS A 286 13.12 8.20 -14.89
CA HIS A 286 13.90 7.50 -15.93
C HIS A 286 15.03 8.33 -16.55
N LYS A 287 14.98 9.67 -16.48
CA LYS A 287 16.07 10.54 -16.98
C LYS A 287 17.35 10.43 -16.15
N LYS A 288 17.30 9.86 -14.94
CA LYS A 288 18.47 9.60 -14.08
C LYS A 288 19.06 8.20 -14.26
N ILE A 289 18.41 7.32 -15.03
CA ILE A 289 18.88 5.96 -15.31
C ILE A 289 19.75 6.02 -16.57
N SER A 290 21.04 6.29 -16.38
CA SER A 290 22.01 6.28 -17.47
C SER A 290 22.46 4.83 -17.69
N GLY A 291 21.82 4.12 -18.64
CA GLY A 291 22.21 2.75 -18.98
C GLY A 291 21.32 2.09 -20.04
N SER A 292 21.76 2.15 -21.29
CA SER A 292 21.18 1.55 -22.52
C SER A 292 19.86 2.17 -23.03
N ALA A 293 20.01 3.14 -23.94
CA ALA A 293 18.93 3.96 -24.48
C ALA A 293 18.03 3.28 -25.54
N ASN A 294 18.18 1.97 -25.82
CA ASN A 294 17.53 1.40 -27.01
C ASN A 294 16.46 0.33 -26.77
N ASP A 295 16.24 -0.18 -25.55
CA ASP A 295 15.16 -1.17 -25.31
C ASP A 295 14.58 -1.15 -23.88
N CYS A 296 14.53 0.04 -23.27
CA CYS A 296 13.94 0.19 -21.95
C CYS A 296 12.41 0.21 -22.05
N SER A 297 11.77 -0.84 -21.51
CA SER A 297 10.31 -0.96 -21.43
C SER A 297 9.83 -1.19 -20.00
N ILE A 298 8.69 -0.59 -19.69
CA ILE A 298 8.04 -0.62 -18.39
C ILE A 298 6.77 -1.43 -18.48
N LYS A 299 6.72 -2.52 -17.70
CA LYS A 299 5.52 -3.36 -17.63
C LYS A 299 4.56 -2.84 -16.58
N ALA A 300 3.30 -2.66 -16.94
CA ALA A 300 2.23 -2.25 -16.03
C ALA A 300 1.03 -3.21 -16.15
N VAL A 301 0.57 -3.77 -15.05
CA VAL A 301 -0.64 -4.59 -15.02
C VAL A 301 -1.79 -3.73 -14.54
N ILE A 302 -2.83 -3.61 -15.35
CA ILE A 302 -4.10 -2.99 -14.98
C ILE A 302 -5.08 -4.08 -14.59
N PHE A 303 -5.64 -4.00 -13.39
CA PHE A 303 -6.81 -4.78 -13.01
C PHE A 303 -7.96 -3.83 -12.64
N GLN A 304 -9.14 -4.08 -13.21
CA GLN A 304 -10.37 -3.36 -12.89
C GLN A 304 -11.53 -4.31 -12.69
N VAL A 305 -12.32 -4.02 -11.65
CA VAL A 305 -13.63 -4.63 -11.42
C VAL A 305 -14.70 -3.64 -11.87
N VAL A 306 -15.63 -4.14 -12.68
CA VAL A 306 -16.75 -3.39 -13.26
C VAL A 306 -18.04 -3.91 -12.63
N PRO A 307 -18.82 -3.08 -11.91
CA PRO A 307 -20.10 -3.50 -11.35
C PRO A 307 -21.04 -4.06 -12.42
N TRP A 308 -21.89 -5.01 -12.05
CA TRP A 308 -22.80 -5.69 -12.97
C TRP A 308 -23.72 -4.74 -13.76
N TYR A 309 -24.06 -3.57 -13.22
CA TYR A 309 -24.92 -2.58 -13.86
C TYR A 309 -24.19 -1.65 -14.83
N VAL A 310 -22.88 -1.83 -15.02
CA VAL A 310 -22.06 -1.08 -15.99
C VAL A 310 -21.66 -2.02 -17.12
N LYS A 311 -21.99 -1.63 -18.36
CA LYS A 311 -21.65 -2.35 -19.59
C LYS A 311 -20.52 -1.62 -20.28
N VAL A 312 -19.31 -2.17 -20.21
CA VAL A 312 -18.11 -1.58 -20.82
C VAL A 312 -17.93 -2.10 -22.24
N TYR A 313 -17.70 -1.19 -23.18
CA TYR A 313 -17.43 -1.48 -24.57
C TYR A 313 -15.92 -1.69 -24.78
N TYR A 314 -15.42 -2.89 -24.49
CA TYR A 314 -13.98 -3.19 -24.58
C TYR A 314 -13.39 -2.98 -25.98
N HIS A 315 -14.21 -3.01 -27.04
CA HIS A 315 -13.80 -2.72 -28.41
C HIS A 315 -13.51 -1.24 -28.67
N SER A 316 -13.96 -0.34 -27.79
CA SER A 316 -13.73 1.11 -27.90
C SER A 316 -12.41 1.53 -27.24
N LEU A 317 -11.54 0.58 -26.89
CA LEU A 317 -10.26 0.88 -26.24
C LEU A 317 -9.40 1.78 -27.13
N GLU A 318 -9.15 3.00 -26.67
CA GLU A 318 -8.19 3.89 -27.32
C GLU A 318 -6.98 4.10 -26.41
N ILE A 319 -5.80 4.12 -27.03
CA ILE A 319 -4.54 4.29 -26.34
C ILE A 319 -3.80 5.46 -26.97
N PHE A 320 -3.39 6.41 -26.14
CA PHE A 320 -2.58 7.55 -26.53
C PHE A 320 -1.29 7.54 -25.72
N ILE A 321 -0.15 7.67 -26.40
CA ILE A 321 1.16 7.87 -25.78
C ILE A 321 1.70 9.19 -26.31
N ASP A 322 2.00 10.13 -25.42
CA ASP A 322 2.52 11.46 -25.75
C ASP A 322 1.70 12.18 -26.84
N GLY A 323 0.37 12.10 -26.71
CA GLY A 323 -0.62 12.67 -27.63
C GLY A 323 -0.80 11.90 -28.94
N SER A 324 0.03 10.90 -29.23
CA SER A 324 -0.06 10.08 -30.43
C SER A 324 -0.90 8.83 -30.18
N ARG A 325 -1.91 8.58 -31.03
CA ARG A 325 -2.72 7.35 -30.97
C ARG A 325 -1.84 6.14 -31.28
N LYS A 326 -1.98 5.08 -30.49
CA LYS A 326 -1.25 3.82 -30.62
C LYS A 326 -2.19 2.66 -30.88
N THR A 327 -1.71 1.66 -31.61
CA THR A 327 -2.47 0.42 -31.79
C THR A 327 -2.41 -0.43 -30.52
N VAL A 328 -3.43 -1.24 -30.28
CA VAL A 328 -3.49 -2.12 -29.10
C VAL A 328 -2.30 -3.08 -29.07
N SER A 329 -1.88 -3.62 -30.22
CA SER A 329 -0.75 -4.54 -30.34
C SER A 329 0.62 -3.94 -30.01
N GLU A 330 0.77 -2.61 -30.11
CA GLU A 330 2.04 -1.94 -29.77
C GLU A 330 2.25 -1.81 -28.26
N VAL A 331 1.17 -1.77 -27.48
CA VAL A 331 1.21 -1.40 -26.06
C VAL A 331 0.71 -2.53 -25.15
N VAL A 332 -0.25 -3.32 -25.60
CA VAL A 332 -0.92 -4.35 -24.78
C VAL A 332 -0.34 -5.73 -25.12
N ASP A 333 0.49 -6.25 -24.22
CA ASP A 333 1.07 -7.59 -24.34
C ASP A 333 -0.01 -8.68 -24.15
N LYS A 334 -0.94 -8.46 -23.21
CA LYS A 334 -2.03 -9.38 -22.89
C LYS A 334 -3.27 -8.62 -22.42
N ILE A 335 -4.44 -9.08 -22.85
CA ILE A 335 -5.74 -8.59 -22.37
C ILE A 335 -6.63 -9.79 -22.03
N HIS A 336 -7.33 -9.71 -20.91
CA HIS A 336 -8.33 -10.68 -20.51
C HIS A 336 -9.54 -9.94 -19.97
N VAL A 337 -10.70 -10.35 -20.45
CA VAL A 337 -11.97 -9.70 -20.14
C VAL A 337 -12.97 -10.77 -19.75
N ILE A 338 -13.65 -10.53 -18.63
CA ILE A 338 -14.87 -11.24 -18.25
C ILE A 338 -15.96 -10.16 -18.23
N PRO A 339 -16.95 -10.21 -19.13
CA PRO A 339 -18.03 -9.22 -19.13
C PRO A 339 -18.89 -9.36 -17.87
N SER A 340 -19.55 -8.27 -17.47
CA SER A 340 -20.54 -8.28 -16.40
C SER A 340 -21.79 -9.06 -16.82
N GLU A 341 -22.40 -9.75 -15.86
CA GLU A 341 -23.71 -10.38 -16.02
C GLU A 341 -24.73 -9.70 -15.11
N ASP A 342 -25.86 -9.28 -15.68
CA ASP A 342 -26.87 -8.47 -15.00
C ASP A 342 -27.33 -9.14 -13.69
N LYS A 343 -27.04 -8.49 -12.55
CA LYS A 343 -27.34 -8.94 -11.17
C LYS A 343 -26.67 -10.26 -10.74
N LEU A 344 -25.76 -10.81 -11.54
CA LEU A 344 -25.10 -12.09 -11.23
C LEU A 344 -23.63 -11.89 -10.88
N LEU A 345 -22.86 -11.28 -11.77
CA LEU A 345 -21.40 -11.19 -11.65
C LEU A 345 -20.88 -9.81 -12.07
N PRO A 346 -19.90 -9.24 -11.36
CA PRO A 346 -19.17 -8.09 -11.85
C PRO A 346 -18.29 -8.50 -13.03
N GLY A 347 -18.10 -7.58 -13.97
CA GLY A 347 -17.11 -7.74 -15.03
C GLY A 347 -15.70 -7.50 -14.51
N THR A 348 -14.70 -8.07 -15.18
CA THR A 348 -13.28 -7.82 -14.90
C THR A 348 -12.50 -7.52 -16.17
N LEU A 349 -11.56 -6.58 -16.05
CA LEU A 349 -10.57 -6.26 -17.07
C LEU A 349 -9.17 -6.44 -16.48
N GLU A 350 -8.38 -7.31 -17.09
CA GLU A 350 -6.96 -7.48 -16.81
C GLU A 350 -6.17 -7.10 -18.08
N MET A 351 -5.22 -6.16 -18.00
CA MET A 351 -4.35 -5.75 -19.11
C MET A 351 -2.88 -5.70 -18.68
N LEU A 352 -1.99 -6.33 -19.45
CA LEU A 352 -0.54 -6.22 -19.28
C LEU A 352 -0.05 -5.25 -20.35
N LEU A 353 0.34 -4.07 -19.90
CA LEU A 353 0.83 -2.98 -20.73
C LEU A 353 2.35 -2.96 -20.73
N ARG A 354 2.91 -2.52 -21.85
CA ARG A 354 4.33 -2.26 -22.04
C ARG A 354 4.49 -0.81 -22.51
N PHE A 355 4.89 0.06 -21.59
CA PHE A 355 5.17 1.46 -21.87
C PHE A 355 6.66 1.66 -22.18
N PRO A 356 7.03 2.55 -23.11
CA PRO A 356 8.43 2.91 -23.29
C PRO A 356 8.91 3.78 -22.10
N CYS A 357 10.17 3.63 -21.68
CA CYS A 357 10.72 4.43 -20.57
C CYS A 357 10.79 5.94 -20.87
N SER A 358 10.77 6.33 -22.16
CA SER A 358 10.75 7.72 -22.59
C SER A 358 9.37 8.39 -22.45
N MET A 359 8.30 7.60 -22.23
CA MET A 359 6.92 8.09 -22.15
C MET A 359 6.81 9.20 -21.10
N GLN A 360 6.27 10.35 -21.51
CA GLN A 360 5.89 11.42 -20.58
C GLN A 360 4.45 11.27 -20.10
N SER A 361 3.59 10.79 -20.99
CA SER A 361 2.17 10.64 -20.77
C SER A 361 1.58 9.45 -21.52
N GLY A 362 0.73 8.68 -20.84
CA GLY A 362 -0.07 7.62 -21.43
C GLY A 362 -1.52 7.73 -21.00
N THR A 363 -2.46 7.65 -21.93
CA THR A 363 -3.90 7.68 -21.64
C THR A 363 -4.59 6.50 -22.30
N LEU A 364 -5.40 5.77 -21.54
CA LEU A 364 -6.26 4.69 -22.04
C LEU A 364 -7.72 5.06 -21.78
N THR A 365 -8.57 4.98 -22.80
CA THR A 365 -10.00 5.30 -22.71
C THR A 365 -10.86 4.11 -23.13
N LEU A 366 -11.98 3.90 -22.42
CA LEU A 366 -12.97 2.85 -22.67
C LEU A 366 -14.37 3.43 -22.47
N ASP A 367 -15.29 3.20 -23.40
CA ASP A 367 -16.66 3.68 -23.30
C ASP A 367 -17.51 2.69 -22.50
N PHE A 368 -18.56 3.19 -21.85
CA PHE A 368 -19.50 2.37 -21.11
C PHE A 368 -20.90 2.99 -21.06
N ASP A 369 -21.88 2.12 -20.87
CA ASP A 369 -23.26 2.49 -20.54
C ASP A 369 -23.65 1.94 -19.15
N LYS A 370 -24.49 2.69 -18.42
CA LYS A 370 -25.14 2.22 -17.18
C LYS A 370 -26.54 1.72 -17.48
N VAL A 371 -26.91 0.60 -16.89
CA VAL A 371 -28.27 0.04 -17.05
C VAL A 371 -29.29 0.91 -16.29
N CYS A 372 -30.21 1.56 -17.02
CA CYS A 372 -31.15 2.57 -16.50
C CYS A 372 -32.14 2.07 -15.43
N SER A 373 -32.41 0.75 -15.33
CA SER A 373 -33.40 0.22 -14.35
C SER A 373 -32.98 0.34 -12.88
N VAL A 374 -31.78 0.84 -12.58
CA VAL A 374 -31.30 1.01 -11.20
C VAL A 374 -31.62 2.41 -10.64
N ALA A 375 -32.11 3.35 -11.45
CA ALA A 375 -32.45 4.70 -11.01
C ALA A 375 -33.55 4.74 -9.92
N SER A 376 -34.44 3.73 -9.88
CA SER A 376 -35.50 3.63 -8.86
C SER A 376 -35.06 2.93 -7.56
N TYR A 377 -33.91 2.25 -7.55
CA TYR A 377 -33.37 1.52 -6.39
C TYR A 377 -32.14 2.19 -5.75
N LEU A 378 -31.47 3.10 -6.47
CA LEU A 378 -30.26 3.80 -6.00
C LEU A 378 -30.52 4.98 -5.05
N ASN A 379 -31.76 5.22 -4.62
CA ASN A 379 -32.02 6.04 -3.42
C ASN A 379 -31.55 5.37 -2.12
N VAL A 380 -30.96 4.17 -2.21
CA VAL A 380 -30.23 3.51 -1.12
C VAL A 380 -28.72 3.41 -1.47
N HIS A 381 -27.96 4.42 -1.05
CA HIS A 381 -26.59 4.28 -0.51
C HIS A 381 -25.46 3.61 -1.33
N HIS A 382 -25.34 3.76 -2.66
CA HIS A 382 -24.12 3.32 -3.37
C HIS A 382 -23.60 4.34 -4.38
N TRP A 383 -22.63 5.19 -3.99
CA TRP A 383 -21.65 5.67 -4.97
C TRP A 383 -20.46 4.73 -4.97
N VAL A 384 -20.17 4.17 -6.14
CA VAL A 384 -19.02 3.30 -6.35
C VAL A 384 -17.80 4.15 -6.71
N GLU A 385 -16.80 4.13 -5.83
CA GLU A 385 -15.43 4.47 -6.18
C GLU A 385 -14.81 3.29 -6.93
N PHE A 386 -14.16 3.57 -8.06
CA PHE A 386 -13.50 2.58 -8.88
C PHE A 386 -11.99 2.75 -8.74
N HIS A 387 -11.30 1.71 -8.25
CA HIS A 387 -9.85 1.73 -8.06
C HIS A 387 -9.09 1.31 -9.32
N ILE A 388 -7.94 1.95 -9.56
CA ILE A 388 -6.91 1.42 -10.48
C ILE A 388 -6.03 0.49 -9.67
N PHE A 389 -5.98 -0.78 -10.07
CA PHE A 389 -4.86 -1.63 -9.68
C PHE A 389 -3.80 -1.51 -10.76
N LEU A 390 -2.69 -0.87 -10.42
CA LEU A 390 -1.49 -0.86 -11.25
C LEU A 390 -0.41 -1.70 -10.57
N THR A 391 -0.21 -2.95 -11.00
CA THR A 391 1.01 -3.68 -10.63
C THR A 391 2.05 -3.39 -11.69
N LEU A 392 2.84 -2.33 -11.50
CA LEU A 392 4.05 -2.14 -12.30
C LEU A 392 5.00 -3.31 -11.98
N CYS A 393 5.34 -4.11 -12.99
CA CYS A 393 6.41 -5.10 -12.92
C CYS A 393 7.77 -4.37 -12.97
N PHE A 394 8.00 -3.56 -11.94
CA PHE A 394 9.33 -3.22 -11.45
C PHE A 394 9.36 -3.69 -10.02
N GLY A 395 10.47 -4.27 -9.60
CA GLY A 395 10.75 -4.54 -8.20
C GLY A 395 10.83 -3.22 -7.41
N LEU A 396 9.67 -2.62 -7.15
CA LEU A 396 9.45 -1.69 -6.06
C LEU A 396 8.35 -2.31 -5.20
N SER A 397 8.73 -3.40 -4.53
CA SER A 397 8.17 -3.60 -3.22
C SER A 397 8.75 -2.47 -2.37
N LEU A 398 7.90 -1.63 -1.78
CA LEU A 398 8.28 -0.98 -0.53
C LEU A 398 8.37 -2.10 0.52
N HIS A 399 9.44 -2.90 0.41
CA HIS A 399 9.88 -3.77 1.46
C HIS A 399 10.56 -2.87 2.47
N LEU A 400 9.81 -2.48 3.50
CA LEU A 400 10.39 -2.60 4.84
C LEU A 400 10.93 -4.03 4.90
N LEU A 401 12.26 -4.13 4.85
CA LEU A 401 13.02 -5.36 4.84
C LEU A 401 12.85 -6.04 6.20
N PHE A 402 11.70 -6.66 6.43
CA PHE A 402 11.58 -7.69 7.45
C PHE A 402 12.20 -8.94 6.87
N ALA A 403 13.43 -9.21 7.31
CA ALA A 403 14.04 -10.53 7.22
C ALA A 403 12.99 -11.60 7.54
N HIS A 404 13.01 -12.70 6.78
CA HIS A 404 12.19 -13.89 6.99
C HIS A 404 11.98 -14.20 8.48
N TRP A 405 10.71 -14.18 8.91
CA TRP A 405 10.27 -14.73 10.19
C TRP A 405 9.44 -15.97 9.89
N ALA A 406 10.03 -17.12 10.17
CA ALA A 406 9.45 -18.43 9.95
C ALA A 406 9.59 -19.21 11.26
N GLU A 407 8.60 -19.14 12.17
CA GLU A 407 8.71 -19.81 13.46
C GLU A 407 7.41 -20.45 13.93
N LEU A 408 7.40 -21.77 13.73
CA LEU A 408 6.91 -22.85 14.59
C LEU A 408 6.27 -22.41 15.92
N VAL A 409 4.95 -22.52 15.98
CA VAL A 409 4.21 -22.74 17.23
C VAL A 409 3.41 -24.03 17.07
N ARG A 410 3.86 -25.08 17.76
CA ARG A 410 3.24 -26.40 17.81
C ARG A 410 2.10 -26.35 18.83
N TRP A 411 0.84 -26.37 18.38
CA TRP A 411 -0.28 -26.65 19.26
C TRP A 411 -0.73 -28.09 19.02
N SER A 412 -0.43 -28.97 19.98
CA SER A 412 -1.09 -30.27 20.12
C SER A 412 -2.29 -30.10 21.03
N ARG A 413 -3.49 -30.36 20.52
CA ARG A 413 -4.52 -31.15 21.21
C ARG A 413 -5.32 -31.91 20.17
#